data_AF-A0A2I1EBN2-F1
#
_entry.id   AF-A0A2I1EBN2-F1
#
_cell.length_a   1.000
_cell.length_b   1.000
_cell.length_c   1.000
_cell.angle_alpha   90.00
_cell.angle_beta   90.00
_cell.angle_gamma   90.00
#
_symmetry.space_group_name_H-M   'P 1'
#
loop_
_entity.id
_entity.type
_entity.pdbx_description
1 polymer ?
#
loop_
_entity_poly.entity_id
_entity_poly.type
_entity_poly.pdbx_seq_one_letter_code
_entity_poly.pdbx_strand_id
1 'polypeptide(L)' 'YDEKEIKNPMDLFTIISKLENDQYTSIEEFEKDIRLIFRNCYIYNDIGSEMHTLGEALESTFNKVWA' A
#
# COMPACT_ATOMS: atom_id res chain seq x y z
N TYR A 1 7.16 22.74 0.71
CA TYR A 1 7.22 21.27 0.65
C TYR A 1 5.78 20.80 0.64
N ASP A 2 5.34 20.14 -0.43
CA ASP A 2 3.95 19.74 -0.61
C ASP A 2 3.62 18.59 0.36
N GLU A 3 2.65 18.78 1.25
CA GLU A 3 2.26 17.79 2.25
C GLU A 3 1.74 16.48 1.62
N LYS A 4 1.29 16.54 0.36
CA LYS A 4 0.72 15.42 -0.39
C LYS A 4 1.71 14.71 -1.33
N GLU A 5 2.99 15.07 -1.30
CA GLU A 5 3.99 14.47 -2.17
C GLU A 5 4.33 13.03 -1.73
N ILE A 6 4.06 12.04 -2.59
CA ILE A 6 4.38 10.64 -2.34
C ILE A 6 5.85 10.35 -2.65
N LYS A 7 6.65 10.14 -1.60
CA LYS A 7 8.10 9.93 -1.71
C LYS A 7 8.50 8.53 -2.19
N ASN A 8 7.69 7.52 -1.89
CA ASN A 8 7.95 6.15 -2.27
C ASN A 8 6.67 5.55 -2.88
N PRO A 9 6.42 5.79 -4.17
CA PRO A 9 5.27 5.20 -4.86
C PRO A 9 5.28 3.68 -4.77
N MET A 10 4.10 3.07 -4.68
CA MET A 10 3.92 1.63 -4.67
C MET A 10 2.51 1.30 -5.18
N ASP A 11 2.38 0.18 -5.86
CA ASP A 11 1.12 -0.34 -6.41
C ASP A 11 1.19 -1.87 -6.56
N LEU A 12 0.06 -2.52 -6.76
CA LEU A 12 -0.01 -3.98 -6.82
C LEU A 12 0.73 -4.59 -8.01
N PHE A 13 0.81 -3.91 -9.17
CA PHE A 13 1.58 -4.43 -10.30
C PHE A 13 3.08 -4.41 -10.00
N THR A 14 3.56 -3.37 -9.33
CA THR A 14 4.94 -3.32 -8.85
C THR A 14 5.23 -4.46 -7.86
N ILE A 15 4.34 -4.72 -6.92
CA ILE A 15 4.50 -5.83 -5.95
C ILE A 15 4.49 -7.20 -6.64
N ILE A 16 3.59 -7.42 -7.60
CA ILE A 16 3.55 -8.66 -8.40
C ILE A 16 4.87 -8.84 -9.15
N SER A 17 5.37 -7.80 -9.81
CA SER A 17 6.65 -7.84 -10.50
C SER A 17 7.81 -8.18 -9.53
N LYS A 18 7.84 -7.58 -8.34
CA LYS A 18 8.85 -7.88 -7.32
C LYS A 18 8.80 -9.33 -6.85
N LEU A 19 7.60 -9.91 -6.69
CA LEU A 19 7.41 -11.32 -6.36
C LEU A 19 7.92 -12.24 -7.48
N GLU A 20 7.53 -11.97 -8.73
CA GLU A 20 7.91 -12.78 -9.90
C GLU A 20 9.41 -12.76 -10.18
N ASN A 21 10.12 -11.72 -9.71
CA ASN A 21 11.56 -11.54 -9.89
C ASN A 21 12.37 -11.86 -8.60
N ASP A 22 11.79 -12.59 -7.64
CA ASP A 22 12.44 -13.00 -6.38
C ASP A 22 13.08 -11.82 -5.60
N GLN A 23 12.47 -10.63 -5.67
CA GLN A 23 13.02 -9.40 -5.08
C GLN A 23 12.62 -9.18 -3.61
N TYR A 24 11.79 -10.06 -3.05
CA TYR A 24 11.48 -10.08 -1.63
C TYR A 24 12.30 -11.15 -0.94
N THR A 25 13.16 -10.73 -0.03
CA THR A 25 14.00 -11.65 0.75
C THR A 25 13.29 -12.19 1.98
N SER A 26 12.16 -11.58 2.34
CA SER A 26 11.32 -12.02 3.45
C SER A 26 9.86 -11.66 3.24
N ILE A 27 8.98 -12.32 3.99
CA ILE A 27 7.52 -12.09 3.96
C ILE A 27 7.21 -10.67 4.48
N GLU A 28 8.02 -10.16 5.41
CA GLU A 28 7.88 -8.84 6.00
C GLU A 28 8.16 -7.72 4.99
N GLU A 29 9.08 -7.94 4.03
CA GLU A 29 9.34 -6.97 2.96
C GLU A 29 8.16 -6.85 1.99
N PHE A 30 7.49 -7.98 1.68
CA PHE A 30 6.26 -7.99 0.91
C PHE A 30 5.13 -7.26 1.64
N GLU A 31 4.91 -7.58 2.93
CA GLU A 31 3.88 -6.89 3.73
C GLU A 31 4.14 -5.38 3.76
N LYS A 32 5.39 -4.96 3.95
CA LYS A 32 5.77 -3.55 4.02
C LYS A 32 5.37 -2.78 2.76
N ASP A 33 5.49 -3.37 1.57
CA ASP A 33 5.06 -2.72 0.33
C ASP A 33 3.55 -2.66 0.19
N ILE A 34 2.82 -3.70 0.61
CA ILE A 34 1.35 -3.65 0.67
C ILE A 34 0.89 -2.53 1.61
N ARG A 35 1.49 -2.41 2.79
CA ARG A 35 1.22 -1.33 3.75
C ARG A 35 1.55 0.05 3.18
N LEU A 36 2.58 0.13 2.34
CA LEU A 36 2.98 1.37 1.69
C LEU A 36 1.92 1.88 0.71
N ILE A 37 1.20 0.99 0.01
CA ILE A 37 0.04 1.36 -0.83
C ILE A 37 -1.01 2.10 0.01
N PHE A 38 -1.40 1.55 1.17
CA PHE A 38 -2.40 2.17 2.05
C PHE A 38 -1.91 3.51 2.61
N ARG A 39 -0.67 3.54 3.11
CA ARG A 39 -0.07 4.77 3.64
C ARG A 39 -0.02 5.88 2.57
N ASN A 40 0.38 5.55 1.35
CA ASN A 40 0.41 6.52 0.26
C ASN A 40 -1.00 6.98 -0.12
N CYS A 41 -1.99 6.08 -0.11
CA CYS A 41 -3.39 6.43 -0.31
C CYS A 41 -3.84 7.49 0.70
N TYR A 42 -3.55 7.31 1.99
CA TYR A 42 -3.98 8.23 3.05
C TYR A 42 -3.20 9.55 3.10
N ILE A 43 -1.97 9.59 2.58
CA ILE A 43 -1.21 10.84 2.44
C ILE A 43 -1.78 11.69 1.30
N TYR A 44 -2.14 11.06 0.18
CA TYR A 44 -2.59 11.77 -1.01
C TYR A 44 -4.06 12.19 -0.92
N ASN A 45 -4.91 11.29 -0.39
CA ASN A 45 -6.36 11.46 -0.39
C ASN A 45 -6.85 11.99 0.96
N ASP A 46 -7.73 12.99 0.92
CA ASP A 46 -8.29 13.59 2.13
C ASP A 46 -9.19 12.59 2.89
N ILE A 47 -9.17 12.68 4.22
CA ILE A 47 -10.03 11.86 5.09
C ILE A 47 -11.50 12.06 4.69
N GLY A 48 -12.22 10.94 4.52
CA GLY A 48 -13.63 10.94 4.11
C GLY A 48 -13.86 11.04 2.60
N SER A 49 -12.81 11.22 1.79
CA SER A 49 -12.92 11.01 0.34
C SER A 49 -13.20 9.55 0.01
N GLU A 50 -13.84 9.31 -1.14
CA GLU A 50 -14.14 7.95 -1.63
C GLU A 50 -12.88 7.07 -1.67
N MET A 51 -11.77 7.61 -2.17
CA MET A 51 -10.50 6.87 -2.28
C MET A 51 -9.90 6.54 -0.91
N HIS A 52 -9.99 7.44 0.07
CA HIS A 52 -9.56 7.14 1.44
C HIS A 52 -10.38 6.00 2.04
N THR A 53 -11.70 6.06 1.94
CA THR A 53 -12.61 5.02 2.46
C THR A 53 -12.41 3.67 1.78
N LEU A 54 -12.19 3.64 0.46
CA LEU A 54 -11.86 2.42 -0.26
C LEU A 54 -10.50 1.85 0.18
N GLY A 55 -9.51 2.71 0.45
CA GLY A 55 -8.23 2.32 1.03
C GLY A 55 -8.40 1.62 2.39
N GLU A 56 -9.19 2.19 3.29
CA GLU A 56 -9.49 1.62 4.62
C GLU A 56 -10.18 0.25 4.50
N ALA A 57 -11.13 0.12 3.57
CA ALA A 57 -11.83 -1.15 3.33
C ALA A 57 -10.89 -2.24 2.79
N LEU A 58 -9.98 -1.87 1.88
CA LEU A 58 -8.98 -2.79 1.35
C LEU A 58 -7.96 -3.20 2.41
N GLU A 59 -7.47 -2.26 3.22
CA GLU A 59 -6.56 -2.55 4.33
C GLU A 59 -7.21 -3.46 5.39
N SER A 60 -8.49 -3.22 5.71
CA SER A 60 -9.26 -4.10 6.60
C SER A 60 -9.36 -5.52 6.06
N THR A 61 -9.54 -5.66 4.74
CA THR A 61 -9.59 -6.98 4.09
C THR A 61 -8.24 -7.66 4.13
N PHE A 62 -7.15 -6.94 3.82
CA PHE A 62 -5.78 -7.45 3.94
C PHE A 62 -5.49 -7.96 5.35
N ASN A 63 -5.83 -7.18 6.38
CA ASN A 63 -5.63 -7.56 7.79
C ASN A 63 -6.32 -8.87 8.19
N LYS A 64 -7.48 -9.17 7.61
CA LYS A 64 -8.21 -10.41 7.90
C LYS A 64 -7.57 -11.63 7.26
N VAL A 65 -6.92 -11.45 6.10
CA VAL A 65 -6.27 -12.54 5.35
C VAL A 65 -4.85 -12.77 5.85
N TRP A 66 -4.16 -11.71 6.27
CA TRP A 66 -2.77 -11.75 6.69
C TRP A 66 -2.55 -12.13 8.16
N ALA A 67 -3.64 -12.15 8.95
CA ALA A 67 -3.64 -12.51 10.37
C ALA A 67 -3.31 -13.99 10.63
#